data_AF-A0A351Y4L9-F1
#
_entry.id   AF-A0A351Y4L9-F1
#
_cell.length_a   1.000
_cell.length_b   1.000
_cell.length_c   1.000
_cell.angle_alpha   90.00
_cell.angle_beta   90.00
_cell.angle_gamma   90.00
#
_symmetry.space_group_name_H-M   'P 1'
#
loop_
_entity.id
_entity.type
_entity.pdbx_description
1 polymer ?
#
loop_
_entity_poly.entity_id
_entity_poly.type
_entity_poly.pdbx_seq_one_letter_code
_entity_poly.pdbx_strand_id
1 'polypeptide(L)'
;MFKENCLQFEIGKQYNFKDLKKQLLHMQYKPILSKIEHGMFEFKGDILDIFASTEKFVYRLHFNEEVLEMIELKDSLTFEHKENKTKVILWPATQFLQDVTDLDTILEQMDAEKELRVKEFEKQ
;
A
#
# COMPACT_ATOMS: atom_id res chain seq x y z
N MET A 1 -15.69 -3.93 17.70
CA MET A 1 -14.47 -4.76 17.81
C MET A 1 -13.92 -4.97 16.41
N PHE A 2 -13.15 -4.02 15.88
CA PHE A 2 -12.53 -4.14 14.56
C PHE A 2 -11.19 -4.87 14.71
N LYS A 3 -11.27 -6.19 14.83
CA LYS A 3 -10.07 -7.04 14.85
C LYS A 3 -9.48 -7.11 13.45
N GLU A 4 -8.47 -6.28 13.23
CA GLU A 4 -7.14 -6.72 12.82
C GLU A 4 -7.09 -7.76 11.68
N ASN A 5 -7.48 -7.37 10.46
CA ASN A 5 -7.15 -8.12 9.24
C ASN A 5 -6.27 -7.24 8.34
N CYS A 6 -5.11 -6.85 8.86
CA CYS A 6 -4.07 -6.18 8.08
C CYS A 6 -3.06 -7.24 7.65
N LEU A 7 -2.68 -7.22 6.38
CA LEU A 7 -1.72 -8.19 5.84
C LEU A 7 -0.35 -7.51 5.72
N GLN A 8 0.60 -7.96 6.53
CA GLN A 8 1.96 -7.44 6.49
C GLN A 8 2.83 -8.32 5.58
N PHE A 9 3.52 -7.68 4.65
CA PHE A 9 4.58 -8.28 3.85
C PHE A 9 5.93 -7.73 4.28
N GLU A 10 6.93 -8.61 4.31
CA GLU A 10 8.30 -8.33 4.74
C GLU A 10 9.25 -9.23 3.99
N ILE A 11 10.32 -8.65 3.46
CA ILE A 11 11.34 -9.36 2.67
C ILE A 11 12.01 -10.44 3.53
N GLY A 12 12.28 -11.60 2.93
CA GLY A 12 12.90 -12.76 3.56
C GLY A 12 11.92 -13.70 4.27
N LYS A 13 10.62 -13.38 4.28
CA LYS A 13 9.58 -14.28 4.81
C LYS A 13 9.00 -15.16 3.72
N GLN A 14 8.62 -16.37 4.11
CA GLN A 14 7.92 -17.32 3.26
C GLN A 14 6.41 -17.09 3.34
N TYR A 15 5.75 -17.04 2.19
CA TYR A 15 4.31 -16.85 2.05
C TYR A 15 3.75 -17.89 1.08
N ASN A 16 2.61 -18.48 1.45
CA ASN A 16 1.91 -19.39 0.56
C ASN A 16 0.90 -18.62 -0.29
N PHE A 17 1.03 -18.67 -1.62
CA PHE A 17 0.13 -17.97 -2.55
C PHE A 17 -1.34 -18.31 -2.36
N LYS A 18 -1.68 -19.56 -2.02
CA LYS A 18 -3.08 -19.95 -1.78
C LYS A 18 -3.64 -19.28 -0.53
N ASP A 19 -2.81 -19.16 0.50
CA ASP A 19 -3.19 -18.52 1.75
C ASP A 19 -3.29 -16.99 1.58
N LEU A 20 -2.27 -16.38 0.95
CA LEU A 20 -2.29 -14.97 0.57
C LEU A 20 -3.54 -14.60 -0.23
N LYS A 21 -3.91 -15.39 -1.24
CA LYS A 21 -5.12 -15.17 -2.02
C LYS A 21 -6.39 -15.20 -1.15
N LYS A 22 -6.49 -16.14 -0.21
CA LYS A 22 -7.63 -16.20 0.72
C LYS A 22 -7.66 -14.98 1.64
N GLN A 23 -6.51 -14.57 2.17
CA GLN A 23 -6.40 -13.39 3.02
C GLN A 23 -6.78 -12.11 2.26
N LEU A 24 -6.29 -11.94 1.03
CA LEU A 24 -6.66 -10.82 0.15
C LEU A 24 -8.17 -10.78 -0.12
N LEU A 25 -8.77 -11.92 -0.51
CA LEU A 25 -10.22 -12.02 -0.69
C LEU A 25 -10.99 -11.67 0.58
N HIS A 26 -10.51 -12.10 1.75
CA HIS A 26 -11.11 -11.79 3.04
C HIS A 26 -10.98 -10.30 3.42
N MET A 27 -9.93 -9.64 2.96
CA MET A 27 -9.71 -8.19 3.05
C MET A 27 -10.48 -7.39 1.99
N GLN A 28 -11.44 -8.01 1.29
CA GLN A 28 -12.26 -7.43 0.21
C GLN A 28 -11.48 -7.05 -1.06
N TYR A 29 -10.25 -7.57 -1.23
CA TYR A 29 -9.54 -7.43 -2.49
C TYR A 29 -10.06 -8.42 -3.54
N LYS A 30 -10.04 -8.00 -4.81
CA LYS A 30 -10.52 -8.83 -5.92
C LYS A 30 -9.41 -9.13 -6.95
N PRO A 31 -9.39 -10.31 -7.57
CA PRO A 31 -8.47 -10.57 -8.66
C PRO A 31 -8.83 -9.70 -9.88
N ILE A 32 -7.83 -9.21 -10.60
CA ILE A 32 -8.03 -8.47 -11.86
C ILE A 32 -8.59 -9.43 -12.92
N LEU A 33 -9.67 -9.01 -13.57
CA LEU A 33 -10.34 -9.79 -14.63
C LEU A 33 -10.21 -9.17 -16.03
N SER A 34 -10.25 -7.84 -16.12
CA SER A 34 -10.20 -7.12 -17.42
C SER A 34 -9.78 -5.67 -17.27
N LYS A 35 -10.14 -5.03 -16.16
CA LYS A 35 -9.76 -3.66 -15.85
C LYS A 35 -9.05 -3.61 -14.51
N ILE A 36 -7.98 -2.83 -14.45
CA ILE A 36 -7.23 -2.57 -13.24
C ILE A 36 -7.97 -1.46 -12.48
N GLU A 37 -8.42 -1.76 -11.26
CA GLU A 37 -9.08 -0.80 -10.37
C GLU A 37 -8.52 -0.91 -8.95
N HIS A 38 -8.82 0.09 -8.14
CA HIS A 38 -8.48 0.17 -6.72
C HIS A 38 -9.04 -1.03 -5.94
N GLY A 39 -8.23 -1.61 -5.05
CA GLY A 39 -8.62 -2.79 -4.27
C GLY A 39 -8.58 -4.09 -5.07
N MET A 40 -7.78 -4.13 -6.14
CA MET A 40 -7.55 -5.35 -6.92
C MET A 40 -6.13 -5.88 -6.75
N PHE A 41 -5.93 -7.16 -7.07
CA PHE A 41 -4.63 -7.79 -7.10
C PHE A 41 -4.49 -8.72 -8.30
N GLU A 42 -3.27 -8.98 -8.74
CA GLU A 42 -2.96 -9.88 -9.83
C GLU A 42 -1.74 -10.73 -9.48
N PHE A 43 -1.84 -12.02 -9.74
CA PHE A 43 -0.71 -12.95 -9.64
C PHE A 43 -0.18 -13.24 -11.05
N LYS A 44 1.09 -12.92 -11.28
CA LYS A 44 1.85 -13.23 -12.50
C LYS A 44 2.98 -14.18 -12.14
N GLY A 45 2.67 -15.47 -12.01
CA GLY A 45 3.62 -16.48 -11.56
C GLY A 45 4.13 -16.13 -10.15
N ASP A 46 5.40 -15.78 -10.06
CA ASP A 46 6.09 -15.42 -8.82
C ASP A 46 5.97 -13.93 -8.45
N ILE A 47 5.24 -13.15 -9.24
CA ILE A 47 5.00 -11.72 -8.97
C ILE A 47 3.56 -11.52 -8.52
N LEU A 48 3.37 -10.78 -7.42
CA LEU A 48 2.07 -10.31 -6.97
C LEU A 48 2.00 -8.78 -7.07
N ASP A 49 1.14 -8.30 -7.96
CA ASP A 49 0.81 -6.88 -8.09
C ASP A 49 -0.45 -6.59 -7.27
N ILE A 50 -0.34 -5.70 -6.28
CA ILE A 50 -1.47 -5.27 -5.42
C ILE A 50 -1.75 -3.79 -5.66
N PHE A 51 -2.97 -3.50 -6.10
CA PHE A 51 -3.45 -2.14 -6.35
C PHE A 51 -4.14 -1.63 -5.10
N ALA A 52 -3.44 -0.81 -4.33
CA ALA A 52 -4.01 -0.23 -3.11
C ALA A 52 -5.19 0.70 -3.46
N SER A 53 -6.20 0.70 -2.59
CA SER A 53 -7.40 1.54 -2.79
C SER A 53 -7.16 3.03 -2.50
N THR A 54 -6.01 3.34 -1.93
CA THR A 54 -5.75 4.53 -1.11
C THR A 54 -4.89 5.54 -1.85
N GLU A 55 -3.98 5.03 -2.69
CA GLU A 55 -2.92 5.79 -3.32
C GLU A 55 -2.80 5.38 -4.80
N LYS A 56 -2.28 6.28 -5.63
CA LYS A 56 -1.95 6.02 -7.04
C LYS A 56 -0.70 5.13 -7.17
N PHE A 57 -0.60 4.10 -6.33
CA PHE A 57 0.55 3.20 -6.29
C PHE A 57 0.12 1.73 -6.42
N VAL A 58 0.99 0.95 -7.04
CA VAL A 58 0.92 -0.50 -7.11
C VAL A 58 2.11 -1.06 -6.33
N TYR A 59 1.80 -1.98 -5.41
CA TYR A 59 2.80 -2.75 -4.69
C TYR A 59 3.10 -3.99 -5.49
N ARG A 60 4.33 -4.08 -6.01
CA ARG A 60 4.82 -5.25 -6.72
C ARG A 60 5.72 -6.06 -5.80
N LEU A 61 5.26 -7.25 -5.44
CA LEU A 61 5.95 -8.18 -4.58
C LEU A 61 6.59 -9.26 -5.46
N HIS A 62 7.91 -9.37 -5.41
CA HIS A 62 8.66 -10.42 -6.10
C HIS A 62 8.91 -11.57 -5.13
N PHE A 63 8.35 -12.72 -5.46
CA PHE A 63 8.61 -13.96 -4.77
C PHE A 63 9.61 -14.79 -5.56
N ASN A 64 10.31 -15.65 -4.83
CA ASN A 64 11.13 -16.70 -5.37
C ASN A 64 10.69 -18.00 -4.70
N GLU A 65 10.06 -18.88 -5.48
CA GLU A 65 9.31 -20.07 -5.05
C GLU A 65 8.16 -19.74 -4.08
N GLU A 66 8.49 -19.37 -2.84
CA GLU A 66 7.55 -18.96 -1.79
C GLU A 66 8.12 -17.85 -0.89
N VAL A 67 9.34 -17.37 -1.13
CA VAL A 67 10.02 -16.37 -0.29
C VAL A 67 9.93 -15.00 -0.94
N LEU A 68 9.50 -13.99 -0.18
CA LEU A 68 9.47 -12.62 -0.68
C LEU A 68 10.88 -12.04 -0.77
N GLU A 69 11.39 -11.79 -1.97
CA GLU A 69 12.73 -11.25 -2.20
C GLU A 69 12.75 -9.73 -2.31
N MET A 70 11.70 -9.13 -2.90
CA MET A 70 11.67 -7.69 -3.14
C MET A 70 10.24 -7.13 -3.09
N ILE A 71 10.12 -5.90 -2.60
CA ILE A 71 8.88 -5.12 -2.64
C ILE A 71 9.19 -3.81 -3.37
N GLU A 72 8.55 -3.61 -4.51
CA GLU A 72 8.61 -2.38 -5.27
C GLU A 72 7.31 -1.59 -5.12
N LEU A 73 7.45 -0.28 -4.94
CA LEU A 73 6.37 0.68 -5.01
C LEU A 73 6.45 1.38 -6.35
N LYS A 74 5.41 1.26 -7.18
CA LYS A 74 5.35 1.88 -8.50
C LYS A 74 4.11 2.76 -8.63
N ASP A 75 4.18 3.78 -9.46
CA ASP A 75 3.03 4.61 -9.78
C ASP A 75 2.01 3.81 -10.62
N SER A 76 0.72 3.84 -10.27
CA SER A 76 -0.32 3.08 -10.98
C SER A 76 -0.72 3.71 -12.31
N LEU A 77 -0.39 4.99 -12.54
CA LEU A 77 -0.68 5.70 -13.79
C LEU A 77 0.54 5.72 -14.71
N THR A 78 1.72 6.08 -14.20
CA THR A 78 2.94 6.19 -15.03
C THR A 78 3.77 4.91 -15.07
N PHE A 79 3.47 3.92 -14.21
CA PHE A 79 4.26 2.70 -14.02
C PHE A 79 5.74 2.96 -13.65
N GLU A 80 6.08 4.19 -13.28
CA GLU A 80 7.41 4.54 -12.83
C GLU A 80 7.68 3.94 -11.46
N HIS A 81 8.88 3.40 -11.32
CA HIS A 81 9.38 2.95 -10.04
C HIS A 81 9.55 4.16 -9.11
N LYS A 82 8.91 4.14 -7.95
CA LYS A 82 9.03 5.20 -6.94
C LYS A 82 10.12 4.84 -5.94
N GLU A 83 9.97 3.70 -5.29
CA GLU A 83 10.91 3.25 -4.26
C GLU A 83 10.80 1.75 -3.98
N ASN A 84 11.83 1.19 -3.35
CA ASN A 84 11.81 -0.15 -2.80
C ASN A 84 11.51 -0.11 -1.29
N LYS A 85 10.58 -0.94 -0.84
CA LYS A 85 10.27 -1.10 0.58
C LYS A 85 10.82 -2.44 1.07
N THR A 86 11.24 -2.50 2.33
CA THR A 86 11.60 -3.78 2.99
C THR A 86 10.40 -4.44 3.66
N LYS A 87 9.38 -3.63 3.98
CA LYS A 87 8.14 -4.03 4.63
C LYS A 87 7.00 -3.16 4.14
N VAL A 88 5.84 -3.75 3.91
CA VAL A 88 4.58 -3.05 3.60
C VAL A 88 3.45 -3.65 4.43
N ILE A 89 2.53 -2.81 4.86
CA ILE A 89 1.31 -3.22 5.54
C ILE A 89 0.14 -2.91 4.62
N LEU A 90 -0.60 -3.95 4.24
CA LEU A 90 -1.80 -3.84 3.43
C LEU A 90 -3.01 -3.74 4.35
N TRP A 91 -3.83 -2.72 4.11
CA TRP A 91 -5.07 -2.48 4.84
C TRP A 91 -6.27 -3.05 4.08
N PRO A 92 -7.34 -3.48 4.76
CA PRO A 92 -8.52 -4.01 4.09
C PRO A 92 -9.19 -2.96 3.19
N ALA A 93 -9.63 -3.37 2.01
CA ALA A 93 -10.26 -2.48 1.03
C ALA A 93 -11.59 -1.88 1.54
N THR A 94 -12.19 -2.46 2.58
CA THR A 94 -13.46 -2.00 3.17
C THR A 94 -13.34 -0.80 4.09
N GLN A 95 -12.20 -0.62 4.78
CA GLN A 95 -12.00 0.54 5.66
C GLN A 95 -12.04 1.85 4.84
N PHE A 96 -11.59 1.79 3.59
CA PHE A 96 -11.58 2.94 2.66
C PHE A 96 -12.96 3.37 2.13
N LEU A 97 -13.98 2.51 2.17
CA LEU A 97 -15.34 2.91 1.81
C LEU A 97 -15.97 3.84 2.88
N GLN A 98 -15.41 3.87 4.09
CA GLN A 98 -15.81 4.83 5.14
C GLN A 98 -14.85 6.02 5.24
N ASP A 99 -13.56 5.84 4.93
CA ASP A 99 -12.50 6.88 5.05
C ASP A 99 -12.32 7.83 3.86
N VAL A 100 -13.07 7.70 2.75
CA VAL A 100 -13.06 8.71 1.65
C VAL A 100 -13.55 10.11 2.06
N THR A 101 -13.97 10.29 3.32
CA THR A 101 -14.28 11.61 3.89
C THR A 101 -13.10 12.21 4.68
N ASP A 102 -12.10 11.41 5.08
CA ASP A 102 -11.06 11.83 6.04
C ASP A 102 -9.66 12.00 5.43
N LEU A 103 -9.40 11.42 4.25
CA LEU A 103 -8.07 11.41 3.61
C LEU A 103 -7.61 12.77 3.07
N ASP A 104 -8.53 13.69 2.73
CA ASP A 104 -8.18 15.08 2.40
C ASP A 104 -7.50 15.76 3.60
N THR A 105 -7.87 15.38 4.83
CA THR A 105 -7.36 15.99 6.07
C THR A 105 -5.94 15.53 6.42
N ILE A 106 -5.51 14.33 6.02
CA ILE A 106 -4.18 13.80 6.38
C ILE A 106 -3.09 14.37 5.46
N LEU A 107 -3.41 14.63 4.19
CA LEU A 107 -2.47 15.30 3.27
C LEU A 107 -2.28 16.79 3.61
N GLU A 108 -3.25 17.45 4.26
CA GLU A 108 -3.09 18.83 4.75
C GLU A 108 -2.20 18.97 5.99
N GLN A 109 -1.86 17.87 6.70
CA GLN A 109 -0.97 17.96 7.88
C GLN A 109 0.52 17.75 7.59
N MET A 110 0.92 17.43 6.36
CA MET A 110 2.34 17.26 6.01
C MET A 110 3.00 18.52 5.41
N ASP A 111 2.27 19.62 5.22
CA ASP A 111 2.83 20.91 4.74
C ASP A 111 2.89 22.00 5.83
N ALA A 112 2.47 21.72 7.07
CA ALA A 112 2.44 22.71 8.16
C ALA A 112 3.58 22.59 9.19
N GLU A 113 4.68 21.90 8.87
CA GLU A 113 5.86 21.78 9.74
C GLU A 113 7.16 22.22 9.05
N LYS A 114 7.17 23.38 8.40
CA LYS A 114 8.43 23.99 7.95
C LYS A 114 8.56 25.52 8.01
N GLU A 115 7.82 26.20 8.89
CA GLU A 115 8.13 27.62 9.19
C GLU A 115 8.03 27.93 10.68
N LEU A 116 8.97 27.39 11.46
CA LEU A 116 9.21 27.86 12.83
C LEU A 116 10.70 28.05 13.07
N ARG A 117 11.31 29.04 12.38
CA ARG A 117 12.62 29.59 12.81
C ARG A 117 13.11 30.89 12.13
N VAL A 118 12.29 31.92 11.96
CA VAL A 118 12.80 33.31 11.82
C VAL A 118 11.68 34.23 12.33
N LYS A 119 11.64 34.70 13.58
CA LYS A 119 12.38 35.85 14.08
C LYS A 119 12.12 35.97 15.60
N GLU A 120 12.92 35.32 16.43
CA GLU A 120 13.08 35.66 17.86
C GLU A 120 14.28 36.62 18.00
N PHE A 121 14.30 37.69 17.19
CA PHE A 121 15.29 38.76 17.28
C PHE A 121 14.70 40.08 16.74
N GLU A 122 13.56 40.51 17.26
CA GLU A 122 13.29 41.95 17.36
C GLU A 122 13.32 42.32 18.84
N LYS A 123 14.56 42.33 19.32
CA LYS A 123 14.97 43.05 20.51
C LYS A 123 15.06 44.54 20.13
N GLN A 124 13.91 45.23 20.14
CA GLN A 124 13.80 46.65 20.46
C GLN A 124 12.34 47.08 20.62
#